data_AF-A0YJ07-F1
#
_entry.id   AF-A0YJ07-F1
#
_cell.length_a   1.000
_cell.length_b   1.000
_cell.length_c   1.000
_cell.angle_alpha   90.00
_cell.angle_beta   90.00
_cell.angle_gamma   90.00
#
_symmetry.space_group_name_H-M   'P 1'
#
loop_
_entity.id
_entity.type
_entity.pdbx_description
1 polymer ?
#
loop_
_entity_poly.entity_id
_entity_poly.type
_entity_poly.pdbx_seq_one_letter_code
_entity_poly.pdbx_strand_id
1 'polypeptide(L)' 'MDSFLIRQQPYKLLLITTGNISNNELMNLFTNHLSEIVELFEQNSLIEMSRNAIIIHQ' A
#
# COMPACT_ATOMS: atom_id res chain seq x y z
N MET A 1 6.24 -11.01 -6.90
CA MET A 1 4.88 -11.47 -6.61
C MET A 1 4.88 -12.91 -6.11
N ASP A 2 5.63 -13.81 -6.75
CA ASP A 2 5.65 -15.23 -6.38
C ASP A 2 6.12 -15.50 -4.94
N SER A 3 7.06 -14.73 -4.37
CA SER A 3 7.49 -14.98 -2.98
C SER A 3 6.42 -14.68 -1.92
N PHE A 4 5.54 -13.69 -2.14
CA PHE A 4 4.46 -13.34 -1.21
C PHE A 4 3.38 -14.43 -1.23
N LEU A 5 2.97 -14.86 -2.42
CA LEU A 5 1.97 -15.91 -2.62
C LEU A 5 2.44 -17.29 -2.11
N ILE A 6 3.74 -17.58 -2.19
CA ILE A 6 4.30 -18.89 -1.84
C ILE A 6 4.76 -18.95 -0.37
N ARG A 7 5.20 -17.82 0.23
CA ARG A 7 5.83 -17.82 1.56
C ARG A 7 5.14 -16.94 2.60
N GLN A 8 4.11 -16.17 2.23
CA GLN A 8 3.51 -15.12 3.08
C GLN A 8 4.55 -14.19 3.71
N GLN A 9 5.62 -13.89 2.96
CA GLN A 9 6.69 -13.02 3.38
C GLN A 9 6.93 -11.93 2.33
N PRO A 10 6.82 -10.63 2.69
CA PRO A 10 6.49 -10.10 4.02
C PRO A 10 5.02 -10.38 4.43
N TYR A 11 4.71 -10.34 5.74
CA TYR A 11 3.36 -10.57 6.28
C TYR A 11 2.34 -9.49 5.87
N LYS A 12 2.84 -8.29 5.56
CA LYS A 12 2.08 -7.12 5.11
C LYS A 12 2.80 -6.51 3.91
N LEU A 13 2.09 -6.31 2.81
CA LEU A 13 2.62 -5.75 1.56
C LEU A 13 1.79 -4.54 1.14
N LEU A 14 2.48 -3.40 0.97
CA LEU A 14 1.91 -2.19 0.39
C LEU A 14 2.44 -2.03 -1.04
N LEU A 15 1.56 -2.13 -2.03
CA LEU A 15 1.85 -1.80 -3.42
C LEU A 15 1.55 -0.33 -3.67
N ILE A 16 2.43 0.38 -4.39
CA ILE A 16 2.26 1.81 -4.68
C ILE A 16 2.25 2.01 -6.19
N THR A 17 1.11 2.43 -6.75
CA THR A 17 0.86 2.56 -8.20
C THR A 17 0.61 4.01 -8.60
N THR A 18 1.59 4.88 -8.30
CA THR A 18 1.46 6.34 -8.48
C THR A 18 2.00 6.86 -9.82
N GLY A 19 2.69 6.06 -10.63
CA GLY A 19 3.37 6.54 -11.84
C GLY A 19 4.48 7.55 -11.50
N ASN A 20 4.75 8.52 -12.38
CA ASN A 20 5.74 9.55 -12.13
C ASN A 20 5.14 10.70 -11.30
N ILE A 21 5.53 10.80 -10.04
CA ILE A 21 5.19 11.92 -9.13
C ILE A 21 6.46 12.53 -8.54
N SER A 22 6.37 13.78 -8.12
CA SER A 22 7.40 14.40 -7.31
C SER A 22 7.47 13.79 -5.92
N ASN A 23 8.63 13.92 -5.26
CA ASN A 23 8.80 13.48 -3.88
C ASN A 23 7.82 14.18 -2.93
N ASN A 24 7.49 15.45 -3.19
CA ASN A 24 6.54 16.19 -2.37
C ASN A 24 5.13 15.61 -2.48
N GLU A 25 4.69 15.26 -3.69
CA GLU A 25 3.42 14.55 -3.90
C GLU A 25 3.41 13.18 -3.22
N LEU A 26 4.52 12.43 -3.28
CA LEU A 26 4.65 11.13 -2.62
C LEU A 26 4.56 11.29 -1.09
N MET A 27 5.25 12.27 -0.52
CA MET A 27 5.20 12.55 0.92
C MET A 27 3.81 12.98 1.37
N ASN A 28 3.11 13.80 0.58
CA ASN A 28 1.74 14.19 0.87
C ASN A 28 0.79 13.00 0.81
N LEU A 29 0.95 12.12 -0.19
CA LEU A 29 0.14 10.91 -0.31
C LEU A 29 0.26 10.04 0.95
N PHE A 30 1.48 9.78 1.41
CA PHE A 30 1.67 9.04 2.66
C PHE A 30 1.15 9.78 3.88
N THR A 31 1.42 11.08 4.01
CA THR A 31 0.99 11.86 5.17
C THR A 31 -0.53 11.88 5.31
N ASN A 32 -1.24 11.95 4.19
CA ASN A 32 -2.71 12.00 4.16
C ASN A 32 -3.36 10.64 4.45
N HIS A 33 -2.68 9.52 4.14
CA HIS A 33 -3.27 8.18 4.21
C HIS A 33 -2.59 7.25 5.23
N LEU A 34 -1.58 7.71 5.99
CA LEU A 34 -0.82 6.84 6.89
C LEU A 34 -1.70 6.12 7.92
N SER A 35 -2.64 6.85 8.54
CA SER A 35 -3.56 6.26 9.52
C SER A 35 -4.45 5.19 8.90
N GLU A 36 -5.01 5.47 7.72
CA GLU A 36 -5.86 4.53 6.96
C GLU A 36 -5.07 3.27 6.56
N ILE A 37 -3.83 3.42 6.11
CA ILE A 37 -2.94 2.30 5.76
C ILE A 37 -2.69 1.41 6.98
N VAL A 38 -2.42 2.00 8.14
CA VAL A 38 -2.18 1.25 9.39
C VAL A 38 -3.45 0.47 9.79
N GLU A 39 -4.61 1.12 9.78
CA GLU A 39 -5.89 0.48 10.12
C GLU A 39 -6.23 -0.67 9.17
N LEU A 40 -6.06 -0.47 7.86
CA LEU A 40 -6.31 -1.52 6.87
C LEU A 40 -5.37 -2.72 7.03
N PHE A 41 -4.13 -2.48 7.45
CA PHE A 41 -3.17 -3.55 7.71
C PHE A 41 -3.48 -4.38 8.95
N GLU A 42 -4.42 -3.98 9.81
CA GLU A 42 -4.87 -4.82 10.92
C GLU A 42 -5.69 -6.02 10.44
N GLN A 43 -6.34 -5.90 9.29
CA GLN A 43 -7.24 -6.93 8.75
C GLN A 43 -6.79 -7.52 7.42
N ASN A 44 -5.85 -6.85 6.73
CA ASN A 44 -5.43 -7.21 5.38
C ASN A 44 -3.92 -7.39 5.29
N SER A 45 -3.47 -8.34 4.50
CA SER A 45 -2.04 -8.58 4.25
C SER A 45 -1.53 -7.92 2.96
N LEU A 46 -2.44 -7.56 2.04
CA LEU A 46 -2.11 -6.91 0.78
C LEU A 46 -3.01 -5.70 0.52
N ILE A 47 -2.39 -4.54 0.42
CA ILE A 47 -3.04 -3.27 0.13
C ILE A 47 -2.31 -2.61 -1.03
N GLU A 48 -3.04 -2.00 -1.95
CA GLU A 48 -2.51 -1.16 -3.01
C GLU A 48 -2.96 0.28 -2.81
N MET A 49 -2.03 1.23 -2.89
CA MET A 49 -2.30 2.66 -2.86
C MET A 49 -1.89 3.29 -4.19
N SER A 50 -2.85 3.94 -4.84
CA SER A 50 -2.64 4.78 -6.01
C SER A 50 -2.76 6.26 -5.61
N ARG A 51 -2.71 7.17 -6.59
CA ARG A 51 -2.93 8.61 -6.30
C ARG A 51 -4.33 8.93 -5.77
N ASN A 52 -5.32 8.10 -6.12
CA ASN A 52 -6.73 8.46 -5.99
C ASN A 52 -7.54 7.43 -5.19
N ALA A 53 -6.93 6.30 -4.81
CA ALA A 53 -7.63 5.19 -4.18
C ALA A 53 -6.67 4.29 -3.42
N ILE A 54 -7.21 3.65 -2.37
CA ILE A 54 -6.64 2.48 -1.72
C ILE A 54 -7.51 1.27 -2.04
N ILE A 55 -6.88 0.17 -2.47
CA ILE A 55 -7.52 -1.07 -2.89
C ILE A 55 -7.03 -2.19 -2.00
N ILE A 56 -7.95 -3.02 -1.52
CA ILE A 56 -7.67 -4.21 -0.71
C ILE A 56 -7.71 -5.43 -1.63
N HIS A 57 -6.71 -6.30 -1.52
CA HIS A 57 -6.65 -7.56 -2.27
C HIS A 57 -6.83 -8.74 -1.31
N GLN A 58 -7.64 -9.74 -1.71
CA GLN A 58 -7.90 -10.99 -0.96
C GLN A 58 -7.11 -12.16 -1.52
#